data_AF-A0A1V0UCE8-F1
#
_entry.id   AF-A0A1V0UCE8-F1
#
_cell.length_a   1.000
_cell.length_b   1.000
_cell.length_c   1.000
_cell.angle_alpha   90.00
_cell.angle_beta   90.00
_cell.angle_gamma   90.00
#
_symmetry.space_group_name_H-M   'P 1'
#
loop_
_entity.id
_entity.type
_entity.pdbx_description
1 polymer ?
#
loop_
_entity_poly.entity_id
_entity_poly.type
_entity_poly.pdbx_seq_one_letter_code
_entity_poly.pdbx_strand_id
1 'polypeptide(L)'
;MTARKPIIPTRIIPGGVPLPAGPPAPDAVPPWRAPAPAAAAPPPPPPPAPPAVSVPAPPPPEQVHVHHVHVTVQPVPYYEPVEPTRWDRTCAWMRTIGRPWQLILALLAALIPVPGVGHSAASIWAYTVGETRAEWGAPYGYALALAPLGWVVMRTVRHGGTLRRIWAGTVAVIGLIASIDLFDIVTLLTGVTR
;
A
#
# COMPACT_ATOMS: atom_id res chain seq x y z
N MET A 1 -9.86 -7.05 18.91
CA MET A 1 -8.87 -5.94 18.89
C MET A 1 -9.33 -4.91 17.88
N THR A 2 -9.98 -3.84 18.34
CA THR A 2 -10.48 -2.76 17.47
C THR A 2 -9.31 -1.89 17.03
N ALA A 3 -8.97 -1.94 15.75
CA ALA A 3 -7.91 -1.12 15.17
C ALA A 3 -8.28 0.36 15.31
N ARG A 4 -7.57 1.11 16.17
CA ARG A 4 -7.73 2.56 16.28
C ARG A 4 -7.27 3.21 14.98
N LYS A 5 -8.18 3.96 14.35
CA LYS A 5 -7.90 4.79 13.18
C LYS A 5 -6.75 5.76 13.50
N PRO A 6 -5.72 5.88 12.64
CA PRO A 6 -4.64 6.83 12.87
C PRO A 6 -5.20 8.25 12.89
N ILE A 7 -4.87 9.01 13.94
CA ILE A 7 -5.22 10.43 14.04
C ILE A 7 -4.21 11.18 13.18
N ILE A 8 -4.66 11.67 12.02
CA ILE A 8 -3.85 12.52 11.15
C ILE A 8 -4.05 13.97 11.62
N PRO A 9 -2.99 14.69 12.04
CA PRO A 9 -3.11 16.08 12.45
C PRO A 9 -3.47 16.93 11.23
N THR A 10 -4.62 17.60 11.28
CA THR A 10 -5.16 18.43 10.20
C THR A 10 -4.53 19.81 10.12
N ARG A 11 -3.77 20.24 11.15
CA ARG A 11 -3.13 21.57 11.19
C ARG A 11 -1.96 21.59 12.18
N ILE A 12 -0.81 22.13 11.76
CA ILE A 12 0.34 22.41 12.64
C ILE A 12 0.32 23.92 12.93
N ILE A 13 0.20 24.31 14.20
CA ILE A 13 0.23 25.71 14.63
C ILE A 13 1.66 26.03 15.09
N PRO A 14 2.37 26.98 14.46
CA PRO A 14 3.72 27.36 14.88
C PRO A 14 3.71 28.04 16.27
N GLY A 15 4.78 27.86 17.03
CA GLY A 15 4.91 28.40 18.38
C GLY A 15 4.77 29.93 18.40
N GLY A 16 4.00 30.46 19.33
CA GLY A 16 3.75 31.90 19.51
C GLY A 16 2.44 32.42 18.93
N VAL A 17 1.69 31.60 18.17
CA VAL A 17 0.35 31.97 17.69
C VAL A 17 -0.70 31.61 18.76
N PRO A 18 -1.66 32.51 19.07
CA PRO A 18 -2.73 32.18 20.00
C PRO A 18 -3.51 30.96 19.51
N LEU A 19 -3.74 30.00 20.42
CA LEU A 19 -4.52 28.80 20.14
C LEU A 19 -5.95 29.19 19.72
N PRO A 20 -6.57 28.45 18.79
CA PRO A 20 -7.96 28.66 18.44
C PRO A 20 -8.84 28.51 19.69
N ALA A 21 -9.89 29.34 19.77
CA ALA A 21 -10.85 29.26 20.86
C ALA A 21 -11.35 27.81 20.99
N GLY A 22 -11.18 27.25 22.19
CA GLY A 22 -11.64 25.92 22.51
C GLY A 22 -13.16 25.80 22.37
N PRO A 23 -13.69 24.57 22.39
CA PRO A 23 -15.13 24.35 22.41
C PRO A 23 -15.76 25.14 23.57
N PRO A 24 -16.99 25.69 23.39
CA PRO A 24 -17.67 26.44 24.44
C PRO A 24 -17.81 25.59 25.70
N ALA A 25 -17.63 26.22 26.87
CA ALA A 25 -17.81 25.54 28.14
C ALA A 25 -19.23 24.92 28.23
N PRO A 26 -19.42 23.81 28.97
CA PRO A 26 -20.72 23.14 29.08
C PRO A 26 -21.88 24.06 29.51
N ASP A 27 -21.55 25.12 30.24
CA ASP A 27 -22.51 26.09 30.78
C ASP A 27 -22.52 27.42 30.00
N ALA A 28 -21.83 27.46 28.85
CA ALA A 28 -21.76 28.66 28.03
C ALA A 28 -23.12 28.96 27.38
N VAL A 29 -23.66 30.13 27.70
CA VAL A 29 -24.91 30.61 27.10
C VAL A 29 -24.69 30.79 25.60
N PRO A 30 -25.51 30.15 24.74
CA PRO A 30 -25.38 30.32 23.31
C PRO A 30 -25.53 31.78 22.89
N PRO A 31 -24.84 32.24 21.83
CA PRO A 31 -24.83 33.66 21.44
C PRO A 31 -26.22 34.20 21.09
N TRP A 32 -27.16 33.34 20.69
CA TRP A 32 -28.57 33.73 20.43
C TRP A 32 -29.43 33.83 21.70
N ARG A 33 -28.91 33.47 22.88
CA ARG A 33 -29.52 33.66 24.19
C ARG A 33 -28.86 34.78 25.01
N ALA A 34 -27.79 35.40 24.50
CA ALA A 34 -27.24 36.59 25.12
C ALA A 34 -28.27 37.73 25.05
N PRO A 35 -28.62 38.40 26.16
CA PRO A 35 -29.41 39.62 26.11
C PRO A 35 -28.70 40.62 25.20
N ALA A 36 -29.43 41.25 24.27
CA ALA A 36 -28.88 42.30 23.43
C ALA A 36 -28.20 43.35 24.32
N PRO A 37 -26.93 43.72 24.08
CA PRO A 37 -26.30 44.75 24.88
C PRO A 37 -27.12 46.03 24.80
N ALA A 38 -27.42 46.61 25.96
CA ALA A 38 -28.14 47.87 26.07
C ALA A 38 -27.50 48.92 25.16
N ALA A 39 -28.33 49.64 24.41
CA ALA A 39 -27.92 50.66 23.47
C ALA A 39 -26.85 51.56 24.09
N ALA A 40 -25.65 51.55 23.50
CA ALA A 40 -24.57 52.42 23.90
C ALA A 40 -25.02 53.89 23.77
N ALA A 41 -24.69 54.69 24.78
CA ALA A 41 -24.93 56.12 24.79
C ALA A 41 -24.36 56.81 23.54
N PRO A 42 -24.98 57.90 23.05
CA PRO A 42 -24.51 58.59 21.85
C PRO A 42 -23.06 59.09 22.04
N PRO A 43 -22.22 59.03 21.00
CA PRO A 43 -20.83 59.44 21.09
C PRO A 43 -20.70 60.96 21.31
N PRO A 44 -19.70 61.42 22.08
CA PRO A 44 -19.46 62.85 22.29
C PRO A 44 -19.04 63.55 20.98
N PRO A 45 -19.31 64.87 20.84
CA PRO A 45 -18.95 65.61 19.64
C PRO A 45 -17.43 65.65 19.42
N PRO A 46 -16.96 65.59 18.16
CA PRO A 46 -15.54 65.61 17.85
C PRO A 46 -14.90 66.98 18.18
N PRO A 47 -13.65 67.01 18.67
CA PRO A 47 -12.93 68.25 18.90
C PRO A 47 -12.61 68.99 17.58
N PRO A 48 -12.43 70.33 17.63
CA PRO A 48 -12.13 71.13 16.44
C PRO A 48 -10.77 70.73 15.83
N ALA A 49 -10.75 70.62 14.50
CA ALA A 49 -9.59 70.19 13.73
C ALA A 49 -8.46 71.25 13.75
N PRO A 50 -7.19 70.86 13.92
CA PRO A 50 -6.04 71.76 13.79
C PRO A 50 -5.81 72.19 12.32
N PRO A 51 -5.10 73.32 12.09
CA PRO A 51 -4.87 73.85 10.75
C PRO A 51 -4.12 72.85 9.85
N ALA A 52 -4.57 72.76 8.60
CA ALA A 52 -4.06 71.84 7.60
C ALA A 52 -2.59 72.12 7.29
N VAL A 53 -1.73 71.13 7.55
CA VAL A 53 -0.35 71.12 7.08
C VAL A 53 -0.35 70.51 5.68
N SER A 54 0.18 71.23 4.68
CA SER A 54 0.32 70.74 3.32
C SER A 54 1.33 69.58 3.26
N VAL A 55 0.84 68.36 3.03
CA VAL A 55 1.67 67.17 2.78
C VAL A 55 2.13 67.20 1.31
N PRO A 56 3.41 66.95 0.99
CA PRO A 56 3.90 66.86 -0.39
C PRO A 56 3.20 65.72 -1.15
N ALA A 57 2.95 65.92 -2.45
CA ALA A 57 2.25 64.98 -3.30
C ALA A 57 2.96 63.60 -3.37
N PRO A 58 2.22 62.48 -3.29
CA PRO A 58 2.80 61.15 -3.39
C PRO A 58 3.31 60.85 -4.83
N PRO A 59 4.35 60.01 -4.99
CA PRO A 59 4.89 59.64 -6.29
C PRO A 59 3.88 58.81 -7.12
N PRO A 60 4.05 58.75 -8.46
CA PRO A 60 3.10 58.08 -9.36
C PRO A 60 2.97 56.58 -9.04
N PRO A 61 1.77 56.00 -9.12
CA PRO A 61 1.58 54.57 -8.84
C PRO A 61 2.30 53.72 -9.91
N GLU A 62 3.16 52.81 -9.45
CA GLU A 62 3.71 51.75 -10.29
C GLU A 62 2.57 50.89 -10.85
N GLN A 63 2.62 50.63 -12.16
CA GLN A 63 1.64 49.81 -12.86
C GLN A 63 1.78 48.35 -12.44
N VAL A 64 1.06 47.96 -11.39
CA VAL A 64 0.92 46.55 -10.99
C VAL A 64 0.19 45.82 -12.13
N HIS A 65 0.93 45.08 -12.94
CA HIS A 65 0.38 44.15 -13.91
C HIS A 65 -0.21 42.96 -13.17
N VAL A 66 -1.50 43.04 -12.84
CA VAL A 66 -2.26 41.93 -12.26
C VAL A 66 -2.50 40.91 -13.36
N HIS A 67 -1.65 39.87 -13.42
CA HIS A 67 -1.89 38.72 -14.27
C HIS A 67 -3.09 37.93 -13.71
N HIS A 68 -4.28 38.16 -14.26
CA HIS A 68 -5.45 37.33 -14.01
C HIS A 68 -5.29 35.97 -14.69
N VAL A 69 -4.64 35.04 -14.00
CA VAL A 69 -4.55 33.64 -14.44
C VAL A 69 -5.91 32.97 -14.22
N HIS A 70 -6.68 32.85 -15.30
CA HIS A 70 -7.90 32.05 -15.30
C HIS A 70 -7.51 30.57 -15.47
N VAL A 71 -7.46 29.84 -14.36
CA VAL A 71 -7.31 28.38 -14.38
C VAL A 71 -8.67 27.77 -14.70
N THR A 72 -8.90 27.46 -15.98
CA THR A 72 -10.04 26.63 -16.38
C THR A 72 -9.73 25.18 -16.01
N VAL A 73 -10.25 24.73 -14.87
CA VAL A 73 -10.23 23.30 -14.52
C VAL A 73 -11.19 22.60 -15.47
N GLN A 74 -10.67 21.99 -16.53
CA GLN A 74 -11.43 21.02 -17.32
C GLN A 74 -11.76 19.85 -16.39
N PRO A 75 -13.05 19.55 -16.13
CA PRO A 75 -13.41 18.35 -15.40
C PRO A 75 -13.04 17.15 -16.28
N VAL A 76 -11.94 16.47 -15.92
CA VAL A 76 -11.61 15.17 -16.49
C VAL A 76 -12.81 14.25 -16.26
N PRO A 77 -13.30 13.52 -17.28
CA PRO A 77 -14.42 12.60 -17.10
C PRO A 77 -14.14 11.66 -15.92
N TYR A 78 -15.05 11.64 -14.95
CA TYR A 78 -14.96 10.71 -13.83
C TYR A 78 -15.24 9.31 -14.36
N TYR A 79 -14.18 8.55 -14.64
CA TYR A 79 -14.29 7.11 -14.84
C TYR A 79 -14.41 6.47 -13.47
N GLU A 80 -15.53 5.80 -13.21
CA GLU A 80 -15.66 4.95 -12.04
C GLU A 80 -14.55 3.89 -12.08
N PRO A 81 -13.69 3.78 -11.04
CA PRO A 81 -12.63 2.79 -11.04
C PRO A 81 -13.24 1.40 -11.13
N VAL A 82 -13.03 0.71 -12.26
CA VAL A 82 -13.49 -0.67 -12.43
C VAL A 82 -12.91 -1.51 -11.29
N GLU A 83 -13.80 -2.14 -10.53
CA GLU A 83 -13.40 -2.88 -9.35
C GLU A 83 -12.55 -4.10 -9.79
N PRO A 84 -11.32 -4.26 -9.26
CA PRO A 84 -10.40 -5.24 -9.80
C PRO A 84 -10.89 -6.66 -9.59
N THR A 85 -10.94 -7.42 -10.69
CA THR A 85 -11.37 -8.82 -10.72
C THR A 85 -10.45 -9.67 -9.85
N ARG A 86 -10.93 -10.83 -9.37
CA ARG A 86 -10.07 -11.80 -8.63
C ARG A 86 -8.80 -12.14 -9.41
N TRP A 87 -8.92 -12.28 -10.74
CA TRP A 87 -7.78 -12.50 -11.63
C TRP A 87 -6.79 -11.34 -11.63
N ASP A 88 -7.26 -10.10 -11.69
CA ASP A 88 -6.40 -8.91 -11.64
C ASP A 88 -5.65 -8.82 -10.33
N ARG A 89 -6.25 -9.22 -9.21
CA ARG A 89 -5.58 -9.31 -7.91
C ARG A 89 -4.48 -10.38 -7.92
N THR A 90 -4.74 -11.55 -8.49
CA THR A 90 -3.74 -12.61 -8.60
C THR A 90 -2.60 -12.21 -9.52
N CYS A 91 -2.90 -11.58 -10.66
CA CYS A 91 -1.89 -11.04 -11.57
C CYS A 91 -1.08 -9.91 -10.94
N ALA A 92 -1.73 -9.00 -10.21
CA ALA A 92 -1.05 -7.95 -9.46
C ALA A 92 -0.12 -8.55 -8.40
N TRP A 93 -0.60 -9.55 -7.65
CA TRP A 93 0.20 -10.29 -6.68
C TRP A 93 1.40 -11.01 -7.32
N MET A 94 1.21 -11.71 -8.43
CA MET A 94 2.32 -12.32 -9.18
C MET A 94 3.36 -11.30 -9.64
N ARG A 95 2.92 -10.09 -10.04
CA ARG A 95 3.84 -8.99 -10.40
C ARG A 95 4.61 -8.43 -9.20
N THR A 96 4.11 -8.58 -7.97
CA THR A 96 4.88 -8.25 -6.76
C THR A 96 6.00 -9.24 -6.48
N ILE A 97 5.83 -10.50 -6.90
CA ILE A 97 6.84 -11.55 -6.70
C ILE A 97 8.00 -11.37 -7.67
N GLY A 98 7.74 -11.01 -8.93
CA GLY A 98 8.79 -10.79 -9.90
C GLY A 98 8.27 -10.31 -11.24
N ARG A 99 9.18 -9.97 -12.16
CA ARG A 99 8.79 -9.60 -13.53
C ARG A 99 8.32 -10.85 -14.28
N PRO A 100 7.26 -10.78 -15.12
CA PRO A 100 6.71 -11.96 -15.79
C PRO A 100 7.73 -12.71 -16.66
N TRP A 101 8.69 -12.01 -17.27
CA TRP A 101 9.78 -12.65 -18.02
C TRP A 101 10.71 -13.49 -17.13
N GLN A 102 10.89 -13.11 -15.85
CA GLN A 102 11.71 -13.88 -14.92
C GLN A 102 11.05 -15.20 -14.57
N LEU A 103 9.72 -15.25 -14.49
CA LEU A 103 8.95 -16.49 -14.31
C LEU A 103 9.14 -17.42 -15.51
N ILE A 104 9.04 -16.88 -16.73
CA ILE A 104 9.23 -17.65 -17.97
C ILE A 104 10.66 -18.19 -18.05
N LEU A 105 11.67 -17.35 -17.83
CA LEU A 105 13.08 -17.79 -17.86
C LEU A 105 13.40 -18.77 -16.72
N ALA A 106 12.84 -18.57 -15.53
CA ALA A 106 12.98 -19.51 -14.43
C ALA A 106 12.38 -20.88 -14.78
N LEU A 107 11.19 -20.90 -15.39
CA LEU A 107 10.54 -22.12 -15.83
C LEU A 107 11.35 -22.83 -16.92
N LEU A 108 11.80 -22.09 -17.93
CA LEU A 108 12.67 -22.64 -18.97
C LEU A 108 13.97 -23.19 -18.37
N ALA A 109 14.66 -22.43 -17.53
CA ALA A 109 15.89 -22.87 -16.88
C ALA A 109 15.69 -24.06 -15.91
N ALA A 110 14.47 -24.29 -15.42
CA ALA A 110 14.15 -25.44 -14.58
C ALA A 110 13.94 -26.71 -15.42
N LEU A 111 13.41 -26.56 -16.64
CA LEU A 111 13.06 -27.66 -17.54
C LEU A 111 14.16 -27.99 -18.56
N ILE A 112 15.01 -27.03 -18.90
CA ILE A 112 16.11 -27.25 -19.83
C ILE A 112 17.09 -28.25 -19.19
N PRO A 113 17.44 -29.34 -19.91
CA PRO A 113 18.41 -30.31 -19.42
C PRO A 113 19.78 -29.66 -19.26
N VAL A 114 20.46 -30.01 -18.16
CA VAL A 114 21.80 -29.49 -17.92
C VAL A 114 22.77 -30.19 -18.89
N PRO A 115 23.55 -29.44 -19.69
CA PRO A 115 24.51 -30.04 -20.61
C PRO A 115 25.51 -30.90 -19.84
N GLY A 116 25.67 -32.16 -20.25
CA GLY A 116 26.51 -33.16 -19.59
C GLY A 116 25.79 -34.12 -18.64
N VAL A 117 24.62 -33.74 -18.10
CA VAL A 117 23.83 -34.59 -17.18
C VAL A 117 22.61 -35.21 -17.88
N GLY A 118 22.08 -34.56 -18.92
CA GLY A 118 20.91 -35.06 -19.68
C GLY A 118 19.57 -34.93 -18.97
N HIS A 119 19.58 -34.62 -17.68
CA HIS A 119 18.39 -34.38 -16.87
C HIS A 119 18.29 -32.89 -16.48
N SER A 120 17.06 -32.42 -16.27
CA SER A 120 16.79 -31.06 -15.80
C SER A 120 16.87 -30.99 -14.28
N ALA A 121 17.11 -29.80 -13.73
CA ALA A 121 17.13 -29.61 -12.28
C ALA A 121 15.77 -29.98 -11.66
N ALA A 122 14.67 -29.71 -12.37
CA ALA A 122 13.34 -30.10 -11.95
C ALA A 122 13.15 -31.63 -11.91
N SER A 123 13.62 -32.36 -12.92
CA SER A 123 13.49 -33.83 -12.94
C SER A 123 14.34 -34.50 -11.86
N ILE A 124 15.56 -34.00 -11.62
CA ILE A 124 16.43 -34.53 -10.57
C ILE A 124 15.78 -34.30 -9.20
N TRP A 125 15.28 -33.10 -8.94
CA TRP A 125 14.59 -32.80 -7.69
C TRP A 125 13.32 -33.63 -7.50
N ALA A 126 12.49 -33.75 -8.54
CA ALA A 126 11.29 -34.59 -8.50
C ALA A 126 11.63 -36.05 -8.19
N TYR A 127 12.70 -36.59 -8.80
CA TYR A 127 13.20 -37.93 -8.48
C TYR A 127 13.59 -38.05 -7.01
N THR A 128 14.40 -37.12 -6.49
CA THR A 128 14.85 -37.18 -5.09
C THR A 128 13.70 -37.13 -4.08
N VAL A 129 12.67 -36.31 -4.32
CA VAL A 129 11.51 -36.23 -3.44
C VAL A 129 10.65 -37.49 -3.54
N GLY A 130 10.47 -38.02 -4.76
CA GLY A 130 9.76 -39.27 -5.00
C GLY A 130 10.44 -40.45 -4.31
N GLU A 131 11.77 -40.55 -4.42
CA GLU A 131 12.56 -41.61 -3.79
C GLU A 131 12.48 -41.52 -2.26
N THR A 132 12.63 -40.31 -1.71
CA THR A 132 12.52 -40.09 -0.26
C THR A 132 11.14 -40.51 0.26
N ARG A 133 10.08 -40.22 -0.50
CA ARG A 133 8.73 -40.65 -0.17
C ARG A 133 8.57 -42.18 -0.21
N ALA A 134 9.18 -42.84 -1.19
CA ALA A 134 9.09 -44.28 -1.36
C ALA A 134 9.87 -45.03 -0.26
N GLU A 135 11.07 -44.56 0.10
CA GLU A 135 11.94 -45.23 1.06
C GLU A 135 11.65 -44.86 2.52
N TRP A 136 11.35 -43.59 2.81
CA TRP A 136 11.21 -43.06 4.17
C TRP A 136 9.75 -42.80 4.54
N GLY A 137 8.85 -42.82 3.55
CA GLY A 137 7.41 -42.60 3.71
C GLY A 137 6.96 -41.18 3.37
N ALA A 138 5.64 -41.04 3.22
CA ALA A 138 4.96 -39.79 2.88
C ALA A 138 5.37 -38.55 3.72
N PRO A 139 5.48 -38.61 5.07
CA PRO A 139 5.77 -37.41 5.86
C PRO A 139 7.17 -36.84 5.56
N TYR A 140 8.15 -37.70 5.29
CA TYR A 140 9.51 -37.27 4.97
C TYR A 140 9.61 -36.70 3.55
N GLY A 141 8.92 -37.32 2.58
CA GLY A 141 8.80 -36.77 1.23
C GLY A 141 8.20 -35.36 1.24
N TYR A 142 7.11 -35.14 1.97
CA TYR A 142 6.50 -33.82 2.09
C TYR A 142 7.35 -32.82 2.86
N ALA A 143 8.02 -33.24 3.93
CA ALA A 143 8.95 -32.37 4.65
C ALA A 143 10.08 -31.90 3.72
N LEU A 144 10.65 -32.81 2.93
CA LEU A 144 11.71 -32.51 1.96
C LEU A 144 11.22 -31.59 0.84
N ALA A 145 9.97 -31.74 0.38
CA ALA A 145 9.38 -30.88 -0.65
C ALA A 145 9.02 -29.49 -0.13
N LEU A 146 8.40 -29.40 1.06
CA LEU A 146 7.84 -28.17 1.60
C LEU A 146 8.89 -27.27 2.27
N ALA A 147 9.91 -27.84 2.92
CA ALA A 147 10.94 -27.04 3.60
C ALA A 147 11.70 -26.07 2.65
N PRO A 148 12.28 -26.52 1.53
CA PRO A 148 12.96 -25.63 0.59
C PRO A 148 11.98 -24.69 -0.12
N LEU A 149 10.77 -25.15 -0.42
CA LEU A 149 9.73 -24.29 -1.01
C LEU A 149 9.37 -23.14 -0.08
N GLY A 150 9.08 -23.45 1.20
CA GLY A 150 8.76 -22.46 2.22
C GLY A 150 9.92 -21.49 2.45
N TRP A 151 11.16 -21.97 2.45
CA TRP A 151 12.34 -21.13 2.55
C TRP A 151 12.45 -20.13 1.38
N VAL A 152 12.29 -20.61 0.14
CA VAL A 152 12.36 -19.77 -1.05
C VAL A 152 11.24 -18.73 -1.07
N VAL A 153 10.01 -19.12 -0.72
CA VAL A 153 8.87 -18.21 -0.62
C VAL A 153 9.13 -17.14 0.44
N MET A 154 9.55 -17.54 1.65
CA MET A 154 9.89 -16.61 2.72
C MET A 154 10.97 -15.61 2.30
N ARG A 155 12.04 -16.10 1.65
CA ARG A 155 13.12 -15.23 1.15
C ARG A 155 12.65 -14.28 0.05
N THR A 156 11.77 -14.74 -0.83
CA THR A 156 11.23 -13.96 -1.94
C THR A 156 10.31 -12.85 -1.45
N VAL A 157 9.46 -13.14 -0.47
CA VAL A 157 8.58 -12.14 0.15
C VAL A 157 9.38 -11.08 0.92
N ARG A 158 10.44 -11.48 1.65
CA ARG A 158 11.22 -10.55 2.49
C ARG A 158 12.21 -9.67 1.71
N HIS A 159 12.76 -10.17 0.60
CA HIS A 159 13.86 -9.49 -0.10
C HIS A 159 13.62 -9.31 -1.60
N GLY A 160 12.38 -9.48 -2.05
CA GLY A 160 11.98 -9.43 -3.47
C GLY A 160 12.38 -10.68 -4.28
N GLY A 161 11.75 -10.84 -5.44
CA GLY A 161 12.09 -11.91 -6.38
C GLY A 161 13.31 -11.58 -7.22
N THR A 162 14.33 -12.41 -7.09
CA THR A 162 15.43 -12.51 -8.05
C THR A 162 15.20 -13.72 -8.94
N LEU A 163 15.72 -13.69 -10.16
CA LEU A 163 15.59 -14.80 -11.13
C LEU A 163 15.99 -16.16 -10.51
N ARG A 164 17.09 -16.17 -9.74
CA ARG A 164 17.57 -17.38 -9.05
C ARG A 164 16.59 -17.90 -7.99
N ARG A 165 15.92 -17.02 -7.25
CA ARG A 165 14.92 -17.42 -6.24
C ARG A 165 13.66 -17.94 -6.91
N ILE A 166 13.22 -17.29 -7.98
CA ILE A 166 12.06 -17.73 -8.76
C ILE A 166 12.34 -19.11 -9.37
N TRP A 167 13.52 -19.32 -9.97
CA TRP A 167 13.97 -20.63 -10.46
C TRP A 167 13.98 -21.70 -9.38
N ALA A 168 14.58 -21.42 -8.22
CA ALA A 168 14.59 -22.37 -7.10
C ALA A 168 13.16 -22.71 -6.63
N GLY A 169 12.27 -21.71 -6.63
CA GLY A 169 10.86 -21.89 -6.29
C GLY A 169 10.16 -22.78 -7.32
N THR A 170 10.39 -22.56 -8.61
CA THR A 170 9.83 -23.40 -9.68
C THR A 170 10.27 -24.85 -9.56
N VAL A 171 11.56 -25.10 -9.35
CA VAL A 171 12.10 -26.46 -9.13
C VAL A 171 11.44 -27.11 -7.92
N ALA A 172 11.35 -26.38 -6.79
CA ALA A 172 10.73 -26.88 -5.57
C ALA A 172 9.24 -27.22 -5.75
N VAL A 173 8.48 -26.37 -6.46
CA VAL A 173 7.06 -26.62 -6.77
C VAL A 173 6.90 -27.86 -7.65
N ILE A 174 7.74 -28.04 -8.68
CA ILE A 174 7.67 -29.23 -9.55
C ILE A 174 7.92 -30.51 -8.73
N GLY A 175 8.92 -30.50 -7.85
CA GLY A 175 9.18 -31.65 -6.96
C GLY A 175 8.03 -31.92 -6.00
N LEU A 176 7.39 -30.87 -5.46
CA LEU A 176 6.21 -31.03 -4.62
C LEU A 176 5.06 -31.68 -5.41
N ILE A 177 4.76 -31.19 -6.61
CA ILE A 177 3.69 -31.74 -7.45
C ILE A 177 3.96 -33.21 -7.77
N ALA A 178 5.21 -33.56 -8.10
CA ALA A 178 5.60 -34.93 -8.38
C ALA A 178 5.46 -35.88 -7.17
N SER A 179 5.52 -35.34 -5.94
CA SER A 179 5.39 -36.11 -4.70
C SER A 179 3.95 -36.34 -4.23
N ILE A 180 2.97 -35.67 -4.86
CA ILE A 180 1.56 -35.80 -4.48
C ILE A 180 1.03 -37.12 -5.01
N ASP A 181 0.74 -38.05 -4.09
CA ASP A 181 -0.08 -39.22 -4.40
C ASP A 181 -1.55 -38.85 -4.18
N LEU A 182 -2.41 -39.22 -5.13
CA LEU A 182 -3.85 -39.04 -5.00
C LEU A 182 -4.40 -39.81 -3.80
N PHE A 183 -3.76 -40.93 -3.44
CA PHE A 183 -4.15 -41.73 -2.29
C PHE A 183 -3.98 -40.97 -0.97
N ASP A 184 -3.00 -40.09 -0.83
CA ASP A 184 -2.81 -39.31 0.39
C ASP A 184 -3.96 -38.35 0.64
N ILE A 185 -4.56 -37.80 -0.42
CA ILE A 185 -5.75 -36.96 -0.32
C ILE A 185 -6.91 -37.82 0.22
N VAL A 186 -7.06 -39.04 -0.30
CA VAL A 186 -8.08 -39.98 0.17
C VAL A 186 -7.82 -40.35 1.63
N THR A 187 -6.59 -40.71 2.01
CA THR A 187 -6.21 -41.03 3.38
C THR A 187 -6.44 -39.86 4.33
N LEU A 188 -6.17 -38.63 3.92
CA LEU A 188 -6.42 -37.42 4.71
C LEU A 188 -7.92 -37.15 4.91
N LEU A 189 -8.75 -37.38 3.87
CA LEU A 189 -10.21 -37.19 3.97
C LEU A 189 -10.92 -38.33 4.71
N THR A 190 -10.44 -39.56 4.54
CA THR A 190 -11.17 -40.78 4.97
C THR A 190 -10.54 -41.49 6.16
N GLY A 191 -9.28 -41.19 6.49
CA GLY A 191 -8.50 -41.90 7.51
C GLY A 191 -8.05 -43.30 7.10
N VAL A 192 -8.32 -43.74 5.87
CA VAL A 192 -7.96 -45.08 5.38
C VAL A 192 -6.48 -45.12 5.00
N THR A 193 -5.69 -45.89 5.75
CA THR A 193 -4.28 -46.16 5.47
C THR A 193 -4.15 -47.40 4.56
N ARG A 194 -3.09 -47.43 3.73
CA ARG A 194 -2.75 -48.55 2.85
C ARG A 194 -2.00 -49.65 3.60
#